data_AF-A0A536AHM2-F1
#
_entry.id   AF-A0A536AHM2-F1
#
_cell.length_a   1.000
_cell.length_b   1.000
_cell.length_c   1.000
_cell.angle_alpha   90.00
_cell.angle_beta   90.00
_cell.angle_gamma   90.00
#
_symmetry.space_group_name_H-M   'P 1'
#
loop_
_entity.id
_entity.type
_entity.pdbx_description
1 polymer ?
#
loop_
_entity_poly.entity_id
_entity_poly.type
_entity_poly.pdbx_seq_one_letter_code
_entity_poly.pdbx_strand_id
1 'polypeptide(L)' 'DVDAMWYFGSADGSKQVELASAGNMKRTWVNYGHARNWLDSQQGEGEEFLRESTQVKNIWVPYGE' A
#
# COMPACT_ATOMS: atom_id res chain seq x y z
N ASP A 1 -16.04 4.61 4.22
CA ASP A 1 -15.04 3.78 4.92
C ASP A 1 -13.70 3.98 4.23
N VAL A 2 -12.61 3.45 4.78
CA VAL A 2 -11.24 3.57 4.23
C VAL A 2 -10.81 2.26 3.58
N ASP A 3 -10.34 2.29 2.34
CA ASP A 3 -10.00 1.08 1.56
C ASP A 3 -8.54 0.63 1.71
N ALA A 4 -7.64 1.53 2.14
CA ALA A 4 -6.25 1.22 2.40
C ALA A 4 -5.64 2.14 3.47
N MET A 5 -4.61 1.67 4.19
CA MET A 5 -3.90 2.43 5.21
C MET A 5 -2.39 2.39 4.97
N TRP A 6 -1.74 3.55 4.98
CA TRP A 6 -0.29 3.67 4.87
C TRP A 6 0.27 4.16 6.20
N TYR A 7 1.30 3.48 6.72
CA TYR A 7 1.93 3.83 8.00
C TYR A 7 3.44 3.67 7.93
N PHE A 8 4.14 4.79 8.09
CA PHE A 8 5.60 4.85 8.12
C PHE A 8 6.04 5.31 9.51
N GLY A 9 6.33 4.34 10.39
CA GLY A 9 6.65 4.58 11.79
C GLY A 9 7.40 3.40 12.39
N SER A 10 7.07 3.01 13.61
CA SER A 10 7.76 1.92 14.32
C SER A 10 7.29 0.52 13.86
N ALA A 11 8.08 -0.50 14.19
CA ALA A 11 7.68 -1.90 13.98
C ALA A 11 6.40 -2.25 14.77
N ASP A 12 6.30 -1.79 16.02
CA ASP A 12 5.11 -1.99 16.85
C ASP A 12 3.87 -1.31 16.27
N GLY A 13 4.02 -0.08 15.76
CA GLY A 13 2.94 0.63 15.10
C GLY A 13 2.50 -0.06 13.80
N SER A 14 3.46 -0.58 13.03
CA SER A 14 3.18 -1.35 11.81
C SER A 14 2.32 -2.58 12.12
N LYS A 15 2.70 -3.33 13.17
CA LYS A 15 1.93 -4.49 13.66
C LYS A 15 0.52 -4.11 14.10
N GLN A 16 0.36 -2.99 14.81
CA GLN A 16 -0.96 -2.52 15.23
C GLN A 16 -1.85 -2.16 14.04
N VAL A 17 -1.30 -1.49 13.04
CA VAL A 17 -2.02 -1.12 11.81
C VAL A 17 -2.49 -2.37 11.06
N GLU A 18 -1.64 -3.38 10.90
CA GLU A 18 -2.01 -4.65 10.27
C GLU A 18 -3.13 -5.38 11.06
N LEU A 19 -3.01 -5.48 12.39
CA LEU A 19 -4.02 -6.11 13.23
C LEU A 19 -5.37 -5.40 13.18
N ALA A 20 -5.38 -4.07 13.25
CA ALA A 20 -6.60 -3.28 13.15
C ALA A 20 -7.26 -3.38 11.76
N SER A 21 -6.45 -3.55 10.71
CA SER A 21 -6.91 -3.65 9.33
C SER A 21 -7.56 -5.00 8.99
N ALA A 22 -7.32 -6.03 9.81
CA ALA A 22 -7.93 -7.34 9.64
C ALA A 22 -9.47 -7.32 9.74
N GLY A 23 -10.06 -6.30 10.38
CA GLY A 23 -11.51 -6.19 10.54
C GLY A 23 -12.30 -6.04 9.23
N ASN A 24 -11.72 -5.35 8.24
CA ASN A 24 -12.33 -5.22 6.90
C ASN A 24 -11.37 -5.62 5.77
N MET A 25 -10.22 -6.21 6.11
CA MET A 25 -9.16 -6.62 5.18
C MET A 25 -8.70 -5.51 4.23
N LYS A 26 -8.71 -4.24 4.69
CA LYS A 26 -8.13 -3.13 3.93
C LYS A 26 -6.64 -3.38 3.69
N ARG A 27 -6.13 -2.97 2.53
CA ARG A 27 -4.71 -3.09 2.19
C ARG A 27 -3.88 -2.22 3.13
N THR A 28 -2.75 -2.73 3.62
CA THR A 28 -1.80 -1.96 4.43
C THR A 28 -0.46 -1.86 3.73
N TRP A 29 0.14 -0.67 3.76
CA TRP A 29 1.54 -0.47 3.36
C TRP A 29 2.29 0.11 4.55
N VAL A 30 3.22 -0.67 5.10
CA VAL A 30 3.95 -0.33 6.32
C VAL A 30 5.45 -0.56 6.15
N ASN A 31 6.27 0.16 6.92
CA ASN A 31 7.73 0.12 6.83
C ASN A 31 8.41 -0.72 7.92
N TYR A 32 7.67 -1.27 8.88
CA TYR A 32 8.20 -2.06 9.99
C TYR A 32 9.33 -1.38 10.79
N GLY A 33 9.37 -0.04 10.88
CA GLY A 33 10.46 0.65 11.57
C GLY A 33 11.65 1.04 10.68
N HIS A 34 11.68 0.63 9.41
CA HIS A 34 12.78 0.98 8.51
C HIS A 34 12.69 2.42 8.03
N ALA A 35 13.80 3.14 8.06
CA ALA A 35 13.88 4.50 7.56
C ALA A 35 13.61 4.53 6.04
N ARG A 36 12.76 5.46 5.61
CA ARG A 36 12.51 5.79 4.21
C ARG A 36 13.00 7.21 3.96
N ASN A 37 13.78 7.41 2.90
CA ASN A 37 14.21 8.75 2.54
C ASN A 37 13.16 9.43 1.65
N TRP A 38 12.38 10.33 2.22
CA TRP A 38 11.32 11.06 1.51
C TRP A 38 11.85 12.09 0.50
N LEU A 39 13.12 12.46 0.59
CA LEU A 39 13.76 13.40 -0.34
C LEU A 39 14.48 12.70 -1.50
N ASP A 40 14.58 11.38 -1.46
CA ASP A 40 15.05 10.57 -2.59
C ASP A 40 13.87 10.27 -3.51
N SER A 41 13.96 10.65 -4.79
CA SER A 41 12.86 10.47 -5.74
C SER A 41 12.51 9.01 -5.99
N GLN A 42 13.43 8.06 -5.75
CA GLN A 42 13.13 6.64 -5.85
C GLN A 42 12.30 6.10 -4.68
N GLN A 43 12.34 6.79 -3.52
CA GLN A 43 11.72 6.33 -2.28
C GLN A 43 10.56 7.21 -1.80
N GLY A 44 10.58 8.51 -2.14
CA GLY A 44 9.57 9.49 -1.75
C GLY A 44 8.44 9.66 -2.76
N GLU A 45 8.59 9.12 -3.97
CA GLU A 45 7.60 9.17 -5.05
C GLU A 45 7.74 7.97 -6.00
N GLY A 46 6.99 7.98 -7.12
CA GLY A 46 7.20 7.06 -8.23
C GLY A 46 6.35 5.79 -8.23
N GLU A 47 6.88 4.73 -8.84
CA GLU A 47 6.11 3.52 -9.18
C GLU A 47 5.56 2.76 -7.96
N GLU A 48 6.29 2.74 -6.84
CA GLU A 48 5.82 2.08 -5.62
C GLU A 48 4.53 2.73 -5.09
N PHE A 49 4.46 4.07 -5.09
CA PHE A 49 3.26 4.80 -4.70
C PHE A 49 2.09 4.52 -5.64
N LEU A 50 2.33 4.48 -6.95
CA LEU A 50 1.30 4.13 -7.92
C LEU A 50 0.78 2.72 -7.70
N ARG A 51 1.67 1.76 -7.42
CA ARG A 51 1.31 0.37 -7.14
C ARG A 51 0.49 0.22 -5.85
N GLU A 52 0.77 1.00 -4.83
CA GLU A 52 0.03 1.01 -3.55
C GLU A 52 -1.28 1.80 -3.64
N SER A 53 -1.38 2.77 -4.55
CA SER A 53 -2.57 3.62 -4.76
C SER A 53 -3.58 3.05 -5.76
N THR A 54 -3.21 2.01 -6.52
CA THR A 54 -4.04 1.46 -7.59
C THR A 54 -4.39 -0.01 -7.37
N GLN A 55 -5.49 -0.43 -7.99
CA GLN A 55 -5.95 -1.80 -8.03
C GLN A 55 -6.12 -2.22 -9.49
N VAL A 56 -5.74 -3.45 -9.80
CA VAL A 56 -5.92 -4.00 -11.14
C VAL A 56 -7.33 -4.53 -11.27
N LYS A 57 -8.10 -3.94 -12.19
CA LYS A 57 -9.42 -4.42 -12.59
C LYS A 57 -9.30 -5.09 -13.95
N ASN A 58 -9.17 -6.41 -13.96
CA ASN A 58 -9.12 -7.19 -15.20
C ASN A 58 -10.52 -7.33 -15.79
N ILE A 59 -10.69 -6.92 -17.05
CA ILE A 59 -11.95 -7.01 -17.79
C ILE A 59 -11.70 -7.80 -19.07
N TRP A 60 -12.40 -8.92 -19.20
CA TRP A 60 -12.30 -9.79 -20.37
C TRP A 60 -13.36 -9.37 -21.38
N VAL A 61 -12.92 -9.05 -22.58
CA VAL A 61 -13.79 -8.66 -23.69
C VAL A 61 -13.60 -9.69 -24.81
N PRO A 62 -14.68 -10.12 -25.48
CA PRO A 62 -14.54 -10.98 -26.67
C PRO A 62 -13.62 -10.31 -27.69
N TYR A 63 -12.66 -11.07 -28.21
CA TYR A 63 -11.78 -10.65 -29.30
C TYR A 63 -11.87 -11.69 -30.40
N GLY A 64 -12.25 -11.27 -31.62
CA GLY A 64 -12.31 -12.15 -32.79
C GLY A 64 -10.96 -12.21 -33.50
N GLU A 65 -10.65 -13.33 -34.15
CA GLU A 65 -9.59 -13.39 -35.17
C GLU A 65 -9.98 -12.59 -36.43
#